data_AF-A0A1H5YYX2-F1
#
_entry.id   AF-A0A1H5YYX2-F1
#
_cell.length_a   1.000
_cell.length_b   1.000
_cell.length_c   1.000
_cell.angle_alpha   90.00
_cell.angle_beta   90.00
_cell.angle_gamma   90.00
#
_symmetry.space_group_name_H-M   'P 1'
#
loop_
_entity.id
_entity.type
_entity.pdbx_description
1 polymer ?
#
loop_
_entity_poly.entity_id
_entity_poly.type
_entity_poly.pdbx_seq_one_letter_code
_entity_poly.pdbx_strand_id
1 'polypeptide(L)' 'MTPAEAQRVRAEFDILLAHIAGLIRRFEASGGDVAMRDDYLALHRLQARTLIQRQEYAVDEAPGVMPPGTSAPPGELH' A
#
# COMPACT_ATOMS: atom_id res chain seq x y z
N MET A 1 0.99 -1.95 -17.45
CA MET A 1 -0.35 -1.98 -16.82
C MET A 1 -1.04 -0.67 -17.17
N THR A 2 -2.33 -0.69 -17.52
CA THR A 2 -3.10 0.53 -17.76
C THR A 2 -3.53 1.18 -16.44
N PRO A 3 -3.81 2.50 -16.40
CA PRO A 3 -4.31 3.16 -15.19
C PRO A 3 -5.61 2.53 -14.64
N ALA A 4 -6.51 2.08 -15.54
CA ALA A 4 -7.74 1.40 -15.14
C ALA A 4 -7.47 0.03 -14.48
N GLU A 5 -6.49 -0.73 -14.98
CA GLU A 5 -6.04 -1.98 -14.36
C GLU A 5 -5.37 -1.72 -13.00
N ALA A 6 -4.52 -0.70 -12.90
CA ALA A 6 -3.87 -0.29 -11.65
C ALA A 6 -4.92 0.07 -10.58
N GLN A 7 -5.93 0.86 -10.97
CA GLN A 7 -7.03 1.24 -10.10
C GLN A 7 -7.83 0.02 -9.63
N ARG A 8 -8.10 -0.93 -10.53
CA ARG A 8 -8.81 -2.18 -10.18
C ARG A 8 -8.01 -3.00 -9.18
N VAL A 9 -6.72 -3.21 -9.42
CA VAL A 9 -5.84 -3.96 -8.52
C VAL A 9 -5.75 -3.30 -7.14
N ARG A 10 -5.69 -1.96 -7.07
CA ARG A 10 -5.75 -1.23 -5.78
C ARG A 10 -7.06 -1.43 -5.05
N ALA A 11 -8.20 -1.41 -5.76
CA ALA A 11 -9.49 -1.70 -5.14
C ALA A 11 -9.57 -3.13 -4.59
N GLU A 12 -8.96 -4.10 -5.27
CA GLU A 12 -8.84 -5.48 -4.78
C GLU A 12 -7.98 -5.56 -3.51
N PHE A 13 -6.86 -4.82 -3.46
CA PHE A 13 -6.06 -4.70 -2.23
C PHE A 13 -6.82 -4.04 -1.08
N ASP A 14 -7.63 -3.01 -1.34
CA ASP A 14 -8.47 -2.35 -0.33
C ASP A 14 -9.50 -3.33 0.28
N ILE A 15 -10.14 -4.15 -0.56
CA ILE A 15 -11.06 -5.21 -0.12
C ILE A 15 -10.31 -6.23 0.75
N LEU A 16 -9.12 -6.67 0.31
CA LEU A 16 -8.32 -7.63 1.06
C LEU A 16 -7.89 -7.09 2.43
N LEU A 17 -7.46 -5.82 2.51
CA LEU A 17 -7.10 -5.16 3.76
C LEU A 17 -8.29 -5.07 4.72
N ALA A 18 -9.49 -4.76 4.21
CA ALA A 18 -10.70 -4.73 5.02
C ALA A 18 -11.04 -6.11 5.60
N HIS A 19 -10.87 -7.17 4.81
CA HIS A 19 -11.06 -8.55 5.29
C HIS A 19 -10.04 -8.96 6.36
N ILE A 20 -8.75 -8.67 6.14
CA ILE A 20 -7.70 -8.97 7.12
C ILE A 20 -7.96 -8.22 8.43
N ALA A 21 -8.28 -6.94 8.36
CA ALA A 21 -8.63 -6.15 9.54
C ALA A 21 -9.86 -6.69 10.27
N GLY A 22 -10.86 -7.20 9.53
CA GLY A 22 -12.01 -7.88 10.12
C GLY A 22 -11.66 -9.17 10.84
N LEU A 23 -10.73 -9.97 10.30
CA LEU A 23 -10.23 -11.19 10.95
C LEU A 23 -9.46 -10.87 12.23
N ILE A 24 -8.58 -9.87 12.18
CA ILE A 24 -7.81 -9.40 13.35
C ILE A 24 -8.77 -8.96 14.47
N ARG A 25 -9.78 -8.13 14.16
CA ARG A 25 -10.76 -7.70 15.18
C ARG A 25 -11.56 -8.86 15.78
N ARG A 26 -11.98 -9.84 14.97
CA ARG A 26 -12.69 -11.03 15.47
C ARG A 26 -11.79 -11.87 16.37
N PHE A 27 -10.52 -11.98 16.01
CA PHE A 27 -9.52 -12.67 16.81
C PHE A 27 -9.34 -11.98 18.16
N GLU A 28 -9.12 -10.66 18.17
CA GLU A 28 -8.98 -9.87 19.39
C GLU A 28 -10.23 -9.99 20.29
N ALA A 29 -11.43 -9.96 19.69
CA ALA A 29 -12.69 -10.12 20.41
C ALA A 29 -12.90 -11.52 21.00
N SER A 30 -12.26 -12.55 20.45
CA SER A 30 -12.36 -13.92 20.96
C SER A 30 -11.58 -14.17 22.26
N GLY A 31 -10.79 -13.18 22.72
CA GLY A 31 -9.95 -13.29 23.91
C GLY A 31 -8.57 -13.89 23.65
N GLY A 32 -8.37 -14.56 22.51
CA GLY A 32 -7.09 -15.10 22.05
C GLY A 32 -6.52 -16.22 22.93
N ASP A 33 -5.84 -17.18 22.31
CA ASP A 33 -5.10 -18.24 22.99
C ASP A 33 -3.64 -18.22 22.49
N VAL A 34 -2.69 -18.66 23.34
CA VAL A 34 -1.26 -18.80 23.01
C VAL A 34 -1.03 -19.59 21.73
N ALA A 35 -1.80 -20.65 21.48
CA ALA A 35 -1.75 -21.44 20.24
C ALA A 35 -2.13 -20.63 19.01
N MET A 36 -2.95 -19.59 19.19
CA MET A 36 -3.43 -18.73 18.12
C MET A 36 -2.49 -17.53 17.85
N ARG A 37 -1.46 -17.32 18.69
CA ARG A 37 -0.52 -16.19 18.58
C ARG A 37 0.18 -16.15 17.22
N ASP A 38 0.57 -17.31 16.69
CA ASP A 38 1.27 -17.38 15.42
C ASP A 38 0.36 -16.99 14.25
N ASP A 39 -0.92 -17.38 14.30
CA ASP A 39 -1.93 -16.97 13.32
C ASP A 39 -2.18 -15.46 13.36
N TYR A 40 -2.25 -14.89 14.57
CA TYR A 40 -2.38 -13.46 14.76
C TYR A 40 -1.19 -12.69 14.16
N LEU A 41 0.04 -13.14 14.43
CA LEU A 41 1.24 -12.56 13.83
C LEU A 41 1.27 -12.75 12.31
N ALA A 42 0.80 -13.89 11.80
CA ALA A 42 0.71 -14.13 10.37
C ALA A 42 -0.28 -13.18 9.68
N LEU A 43 -1.43 -12.88 10.30
CA LEU A 43 -2.40 -11.91 9.79
C LEU A 43 -1.82 -10.49 9.75
N HIS A 44 -1.11 -10.05 10.79
CA HIS A 44 -0.44 -8.74 10.79
C HIS A 44 0.67 -8.64 9.74
N ARG A 45 1.47 -9.70 9.57
CA ARG A 45 2.49 -9.77 8.51
C ARG A 45 1.85 -9.73 7.12
N LEU A 46 0.72 -10.42 6.93
CA LEU A 46 -0.03 -10.38 5.69
C LEU A 46 -0.54 -8.97 5.41
N GLN A 47 -1.16 -8.31 6.41
CA GLN A 47 -1.63 -6.93 6.30
C GLN A 47 -0.50 -5.98 5.86
N ALA A 48 0.67 -6.07 6.50
CA ALA A 48 1.82 -5.23 6.17
C ALA A 48 2.29 -5.43 4.72
N ARG A 49 2.40 -6.68 4.26
CA ARG A 49 2.78 -6.96 2.85
C ARG A 49 1.73 -6.45 1.87
N THR A 50 0.44 -6.62 2.16
CA THR A 50 -0.64 -6.12 1.30
C THR A 50 -0.63 -4.59 1.20
N LEU A 51 -0.33 -3.88 2.30
CA LEU A 51 -0.16 -2.42 2.28
C LEU A 51 1.01 -1.98 1.39
N ILE A 52 2.15 -2.67 1.47
CA ILE A 52 3.33 -2.38 0.63
C ILE A 52 2.98 -2.58 -0.85
N GLN A 53 2.39 -3.73 -1.19
CA GLN A 53 1.98 -4.01 -2.58
C GLN A 53 0.97 -2.98 -3.09
N ARG A 54 -0.01 -2.58 -2.29
CA ARG A 54 -0.95 -1.52 -2.66
C ARG A 54 -0.24 -0.20 -2.98
N GLN A 55 0.80 0.17 -2.23
CA GLN A 55 1.58 1.38 -2.46
C GLN A 55 2.43 1.30 -3.73
N GLU A 56 3.02 0.14 -4.03
CA GLU A 56 3.78 -0.07 -5.27
C GLU A 56 2.90 0.17 -6.51
N TYR A 57 1.65 -0.28 -6.47
CA TYR A 57 0.66 -0.03 -7.52
C TYR A 57 0.14 1.42 -7.55
N ALA A 58 0.50 2.27 -6.56
CA ALA A 58 0.22 3.70 -6.56
C ALA A 58 1.35 4.54 -7.19
N VAL A 59 2.60 4.05 -7.12
CA VAL A 59 3.78 4.78 -7.65
C VAL A 59 3.89 4.66 -9.18
N ASP A 60 3.40 3.56 -9.76
CA ASP A 60 3.42 3.33 -11.22
C ASP A 60 2.49 4.28 -12.02
N GLU A 61 1.69 5.11 -11.32
CA GLU A 61 0.79 6.10 -11.91
C GLU A 61 1.32 7.54 -11.94
N ALA A 62 2.58 7.78 -11.57
CA ALA A 62 3.18 9.10 -11.71
C ALA A 62 4.06 9.17 -12.98
N PRO A 63 3.50 9.39 -14.19
CA PRO A 63 4.30 9.84 -15.31
C PRO A 63 4.67 11.32 -15.04
N GLY A 64 5.88 11.54 -14.54
CA GLY A 64 6.56 12.83 -14.68
C GLY A 64 5.96 14.03 -13.93
N VAL A 65 5.71 13.93 -12.62
CA VAL A 65 5.72 15.15 -11.79
C VAL A 65 7.18 15.56 -11.62
N MET A 66 7.68 16.32 -12.60
CA MET A 66 8.84 17.17 -12.39
C MET A 66 8.53 18.12 -11.22
N PRO A 67 9.42 18.28 -10.24
CA PRO A 67 9.26 19.30 -9.22
C PRO A 67 9.14 20.67 -9.90
N PRO A 68 8.21 21.55 -9.48
CA PRO A 68 8.10 22.87 -10.08
C PRO A 68 9.35 23.68 -9.75
N GLY A 69 10.14 23.96 -10.80
CA GLY A 69 11.05 25.08 -10.87
C GLY A 69 12.21 25.12 -9.89
N THR A 70 13.34 24.51 -10.27
CA THR A 70 14.61 25.20 -10.09
C THR A 70 14.99 25.77 -11.45
N SER A 71 14.64 27.05 -11.65
CA SER A 71 15.15 27.87 -12.73
C SER A 71 16.66 27.72 -12.81
N ALA A 72 17.18 27.16 -13.89
CA ALA A 72 18.56 27.38 -14.28
C ALA A 72 18.70 28.88 -14.61
N PRO A 73 19.65 29.63 -14.02
CA PRO A 73 19.98 30.94 -14.56
C PRO A 73 20.63 30.75 -15.94
N PRO A 74 20.30 31.58 -16.93
CA PRO A 74 20.88 31.47 -18.26
C PRO A 74 22.36 31.83 -18.17
N GLY A 75 23.20 31.09 -18.88
CA GLY A 75 24.55 31.56 -19.14
C GLY A 75 24.49 32.80 -20.02
N GLU A 76 25.23 33.84 -19.67
CA GLU A 76 25.76 34.79 -20.65
C GLU A 76 27.27 34.83 -20.53
N LEU A 77 27.88 34.53 -21.68
CA LEU A 77 29.25 34.79 -22.05
C LEU A 77 29.52 36.30 -21.96
N HIS A 78 30.54 36.71 -21.20
CA HIS A 78 31.43 37.82 -21.59
C HIS A 78 32.72 37.84 -20.77
#